data_AF-A0A081PIL6-F1
#
_entry.id   AF-A0A081PIL6-F1
#
_cell.length_a   1.000
_cell.length_b   1.000
_cell.length_c   1.000
_cell.angle_alpha   90.00
_cell.angle_beta   90.00
_cell.angle_gamma   90.00
#
_symmetry.space_group_name_H-M   'P 1'
#
loop_
_entity.id
_entity.type
_entity.pdbx_description
1 polymer ?
#
loop_
_entity_poly.entity_id
_entity_poly.type
_entity_poly.pdbx_seq_one_letter_code
_entity_poly.pdbx_strand_id
1 'polypeptide(L)'
;MNKADVELVVITVKSGIEEALSLKVYKNGTLARRGSGGLPGVKISGMSLNAGPGFFLGVMNSVSQQVLDSPVNYEEEITKTALEYQVSFYGQSSNGDQGERAEWTQSVTLRFFMDEGTMYRNQLLGFVDGLAIEAMKLTDSWYFDLVMLALEGKRSSVLPEHTIVSNFKNEDEAEAAFQAYFQQVNKKQLPEFVKDKVFTDPQGLQYKLLLQMDDQSLTYTFEPAGVV
;
A
#
# COMPACT_ATOMS: atom_id res chain seq x y z
N MET A 1 3.66 2.36 24.38
CA MET A 1 2.69 3.32 23.78
C MET A 1 1.30 2.72 23.91
N ASN A 2 0.27 3.43 24.37
CA ASN A 2 -1.08 2.85 24.40
C ASN A 2 -1.62 2.71 22.97
N LYS A 3 -2.30 1.59 22.68
CA LYS A 3 -2.92 1.33 21.38
C LYS A 3 -3.88 2.43 20.92
N ALA A 4 -4.62 3.03 21.85
CA ALA A 4 -5.58 4.10 21.55
C ALA A 4 -4.89 5.39 21.08
N ASP A 5 -3.62 5.59 21.44
CA ASP A 5 -2.85 6.79 21.13
C ASP A 5 -2.19 6.72 19.74
N VAL A 6 -2.20 5.55 19.09
CA VAL A 6 -1.65 5.40 17.73
C VAL A 6 -2.47 6.24 16.76
N GLU A 7 -1.80 7.05 15.95
CA GLU A 7 -2.40 7.89 14.90
C GLU A 7 -1.86 7.56 13.50
N LEU A 8 -0.71 6.89 13.40
CA LEU A 8 -0.13 6.46 12.13
C LEU A 8 0.53 5.09 12.27
N VAL A 9 0.29 4.23 11.28
CA VAL A 9 1.03 2.99 11.06
C VAL A 9 1.81 3.11 9.75
N VAL A 10 3.13 2.87 9.81
CA VAL A 10 4.01 2.79 8.64
C VAL A 10 4.50 1.35 8.50
N ILE A 11 4.35 0.79 7.31
CA ILE A 11 4.76 -0.57 6.97
C ILE A 11 5.71 -0.48 5.79
N THR A 12 6.86 -1.13 5.87
CA THR A 12 7.85 -1.15 4.79
C THR A 12 8.45 -2.54 4.65
N VAL A 13 8.60 -2.99 3.41
CA VAL A 13 9.26 -4.24 3.03
C VAL A 13 10.27 -3.95 1.93
N LYS A 14 11.54 -4.33 2.14
CA LYS A 14 12.62 -4.12 1.17
C LYS A 14 13.47 -5.36 0.96
N SER A 15 14.01 -5.51 -0.24
CA SER A 15 15.08 -6.45 -0.54
C SER A 15 16.25 -5.72 -1.21
N GLY A 16 17.43 -5.79 -0.61
CA GLY A 16 18.58 -4.97 -0.97
C GLY A 16 18.22 -3.48 -0.90
N ILE A 17 18.33 -2.80 -2.04
CA ILE A 17 17.97 -1.39 -2.20
C ILE A 17 16.54 -1.18 -2.72
N GLU A 18 15.86 -2.26 -3.13
CA GLU A 18 14.53 -2.18 -3.71
C GLU A 18 13.45 -2.24 -2.63
N GLU A 19 12.46 -1.35 -2.74
CA GLU A 19 11.30 -1.36 -1.87
C GLU A 19 10.14 -2.09 -2.57
N ALA A 20 9.72 -3.19 -1.97
CA ALA A 20 8.59 -3.99 -2.45
C ALA A 20 7.25 -3.39 -1.98
N LEU A 21 7.24 -2.79 -0.78
CA LEU A 21 6.07 -2.13 -0.20
C LEU A 21 6.49 -0.96 0.68
N SER A 22 5.81 0.17 0.53
CA SER A 22 5.71 1.22 1.54
C SER A 22 4.27 1.64 1.68
N LEU A 23 3.75 1.56 2.90
CA LEU A 23 2.36 1.83 3.21
C LEU A 23 2.29 2.69 4.48
N LYS A 24 1.60 3.82 4.40
CA LYS A 24 1.27 4.68 5.52
C LYS A 24 -0.24 4.74 5.68
N VAL A 25 -0.73 4.38 6.86
CA VAL A 25 -2.15 4.38 7.19
C VAL A 25 -2.37 5.29 8.39
N TYR A 26 -3.06 6.40 8.15
CA TYR A 26 -3.34 7.41 9.18
C TYR A 26 -4.75 7.21 9.76
N LYS A 27 -4.89 7.50 11.06
CA LYS A 27 -6.16 7.39 11.81
C LYS A 27 -7.24 8.33 11.27
N ASN A 28 -6.86 9.46 10.69
CA ASN A 28 -7.78 10.39 10.06
C ASN A 28 -8.31 9.91 8.69
N GLY A 29 -7.89 8.73 8.23
CA GLY A 29 -8.28 8.15 6.95
C GLY A 29 -7.38 8.57 5.78
N THR A 30 -6.27 9.27 6.02
CA THR A 30 -5.23 9.45 5.00
C THR A 30 -4.55 8.10 4.75
N LEU A 31 -4.33 7.78 3.48
CA LEU A 31 -3.70 6.54 3.05
C LEU A 31 -2.66 6.87 1.98
N ALA A 32 -1.44 6.35 2.13
CA ALA A 32 -0.40 6.44 1.11
C ALA A 32 0.24 5.08 0.89
N ARG A 33 0.43 4.68 -0.36
CA ARG A 33 1.06 3.41 -0.71
C ARG A 33 1.95 3.54 -1.93
N ARG A 34 3.01 2.74 -1.93
CA ARG A 34 3.84 2.38 -3.08
C ARG A 34 4.11 0.88 -3.03
N GLY A 35 4.04 0.21 -4.17
CA GLY A 35 4.39 -1.20 -4.25
C GLY A 35 3.24 -2.18 -3.96
N SER A 36 3.47 -3.44 -4.32
CA SER A 36 2.54 -4.57 -4.17
C SER A 36 3.11 -5.71 -3.31
N GLY A 37 4.18 -5.45 -2.55
CA GLY A 37 4.81 -6.46 -1.68
C GLY A 37 5.71 -7.46 -2.41
N GLY A 38 5.81 -7.40 -3.74
CA GLY A 38 6.72 -8.22 -4.55
C GLY A 38 7.83 -7.41 -5.23
N LEU A 39 8.72 -8.13 -5.90
CA LEU A 39 9.80 -7.58 -6.72
C LEU A 39 9.67 -8.03 -8.18
N PRO A 40 10.07 -7.21 -9.17
CA PRO A 40 10.62 -5.85 -9.02
C PRO A 40 9.60 -4.86 -8.46
N GLY A 41 10.05 -3.88 -7.67
CA GLY A 41 9.14 -2.94 -6.99
C GLY A 41 8.26 -2.14 -7.98
N VAL A 42 6.95 -2.09 -7.72
CA VAL A 42 6.01 -1.26 -8.52
C VAL A 42 6.24 0.21 -8.21
N LYS A 43 6.67 0.99 -9.21
CA LYS A 43 7.04 2.41 -9.07
C LYS A 43 5.86 3.39 -9.06
N ILE A 44 4.63 2.88 -8.93
CA ILE A 44 3.44 3.69 -8.74
C ILE A 44 3.30 3.99 -7.26
N SER A 45 3.15 5.26 -6.92
CA SER A 45 2.74 5.66 -5.58
C SER A 45 1.50 6.53 -5.65
N GLY A 46 0.72 6.52 -4.58
CA GLY A 46 -0.40 7.42 -4.45
C GLY A 46 -0.74 7.71 -3.01
N MET A 47 -1.43 8.82 -2.82
CA MET A 47 -1.95 9.26 -1.53
C MET A 47 -3.38 9.75 -1.72
N SER A 48 -4.27 9.29 -0.86
CA SER A 48 -5.65 9.79 -0.77
C SER A 48 -5.85 10.40 0.60
N LEU A 49 -6.30 11.66 0.62
CA LEU A 49 -6.85 12.26 1.83
C LEU A 49 -8.29 11.74 2.01
N ASN A 50 -8.65 11.37 3.23
CA ASN A 50 -9.99 10.86 3.57
C ASN A 50 -10.42 9.60 2.78
N ALA A 51 -9.52 8.63 2.59
CA ALA A 51 -9.88 7.28 2.10
C ALA A 51 -10.82 6.53 3.05
N GLY A 52 -10.99 7.02 4.27
CA GLY A 52 -11.91 6.52 5.28
C GLY A 52 -11.19 5.84 6.44
N PRO A 53 -11.78 5.83 7.65
CA PRO A 53 -11.14 5.29 8.84
C PRO A 53 -11.00 3.76 8.82
N GLY A 54 -11.71 3.07 7.91
CA GLY A 54 -11.76 1.61 7.84
C GLY A 54 -10.39 0.95 7.62
N PHE A 55 -9.48 1.59 6.87
CA PHE A 55 -8.12 1.08 6.66
C PHE A 55 -7.33 1.04 7.95
N PHE A 56 -7.31 2.16 8.69
CA PHE A 56 -6.59 2.25 9.96
C PHE A 56 -7.13 1.28 11.00
N LEU A 57 -8.47 1.23 11.14
CA LEU A 57 -9.11 0.28 12.06
C LEU A 57 -8.81 -1.17 11.68
N GLY A 58 -8.85 -1.49 10.38
CA GLY A 58 -8.53 -2.83 9.88
C GLY A 58 -7.11 -3.25 10.25
N VAL A 59 -6.11 -2.39 10.05
CA VAL A 59 -4.72 -2.66 10.45
C VAL A 59 -4.58 -2.79 11.97
N MET A 60 -5.15 -1.84 12.72
CA MET A 60 -5.02 -1.81 14.18
C MET A 60 -5.76 -2.97 14.87
N ASN A 61 -6.74 -3.62 14.24
CA ASN A 61 -7.41 -4.79 14.82
C ASN A 61 -6.43 -5.95 15.07
N SER A 62 -5.43 -6.13 14.21
CA SER A 62 -4.40 -7.16 14.36
C SER A 62 -3.30 -6.80 15.37
N VAL A 63 -3.21 -5.52 15.77
CA VAL A 63 -2.15 -5.02 16.67
C VAL A 63 -2.58 -5.16 18.13
N SER A 64 -1.88 -5.95 18.93
CA SER A 64 -2.14 -6.04 20.38
C SER A 64 -1.33 -5.00 21.16
N GLN A 65 -1.71 -4.73 22.41
CA GLN A 65 -0.92 -3.84 23.28
C GLN A 65 0.50 -4.38 23.51
N GLN A 66 0.65 -5.71 23.63
CA GLN A 66 1.94 -6.37 23.81
C GLN A 66 2.93 -6.08 22.68
N VAL A 67 2.45 -5.96 21.44
CA VAL A 67 3.26 -5.58 20.27
C VAL A 67 3.84 -4.18 20.45
N LEU A 68 3.02 -3.24 20.96
CA LEU A 68 3.42 -1.85 21.20
C LEU A 68 4.35 -1.67 22.41
N ASP A 69 4.40 -2.65 23.30
CA ASP A 69 5.27 -2.65 24.47
C ASP A 69 6.61 -3.36 24.21
N SER A 70 6.76 -3.98 23.04
CA SER A 70 7.92 -4.80 22.69
C SER A 70 8.63 -4.28 21.43
N PRO A 71 9.19 -3.06 21.43
CA PRO A 71 9.96 -2.57 20.28
C PRO A 71 11.11 -3.51 19.96
N VAL A 72 11.39 -3.69 18.68
CA VAL A 72 12.47 -4.54 18.19
C VAL A 72 13.24 -3.77 17.13
N ASN A 73 14.56 -3.78 17.24
CA ASN A 73 15.46 -3.39 16.17
C ASN A 73 16.53 -4.46 16.05
N TYR A 74 16.20 -5.53 15.32
CA TYR A 74 17.09 -6.63 15.07
C TYR A 74 17.86 -6.40 13.77
N GLU A 75 19.16 -6.65 13.83
CA GLU A 75 20.09 -6.53 12.72
C GLU A 75 21.11 -7.67 12.81
N GLU A 76 21.34 -8.37 11.71
CA GLU A 76 22.41 -9.35 11.57
C GLU A 76 23.38 -8.95 10.46
N GLU A 77 24.53 -9.60 10.45
CA GLU A 77 25.52 -9.41 9.39
C GLU A 77 24.97 -9.96 8.06
N ILE A 78 24.97 -9.11 7.02
CA ILE A 78 24.45 -9.47 5.70
C ILE A 78 25.59 -10.02 4.85
N THR A 79 25.41 -11.23 4.35
CA THR A 79 26.37 -11.94 3.49
C THR A 79 25.91 -12.06 2.04
N LYS A 80 24.60 -11.97 1.79
CA LYS A 80 24.00 -12.00 0.45
C LYS A 80 23.12 -10.78 0.21
N THR A 81 21.81 -10.97 0.11
CA THR A 81 20.80 -9.93 -0.10
C THR A 81 20.17 -9.59 1.24
N ALA A 82 20.12 -8.31 1.59
CA ALA A 82 19.40 -7.87 2.77
C ALA A 82 17.89 -7.94 2.54
N LEU A 83 17.13 -8.37 3.55
CA LEU A 83 15.69 -8.34 3.62
C LEU A 83 15.31 -7.51 4.84
N GLU A 84 14.51 -6.47 4.64
CA GLU A 84 14.09 -5.55 5.69
C GLU A 84 12.57 -5.58 5.83
N TYR A 85 12.09 -5.97 7.01
CA TYR A 85 10.70 -5.80 7.41
C TYR A 85 10.62 -4.75 8.51
N GLN A 86 9.80 -3.73 8.32
CA GLN A 86 9.60 -2.69 9.30
C GLN A 86 8.13 -2.35 9.46
N VAL A 87 7.66 -2.32 10.72
CA VAL A 87 6.39 -1.70 11.11
C VAL A 87 6.68 -0.66 12.19
N SER A 88 6.25 0.57 11.97
CA SER A 88 6.37 1.67 12.92
C SER A 88 5.00 2.23 13.26
N PHE A 89 4.75 2.40 14.55
CA PHE A 89 3.56 3.02 15.11
C PHE A 89 3.93 4.38 15.66
N TYR A 90 3.19 5.41 15.27
CA TYR A 90 3.39 6.78 15.76
C TYR A 90 2.16 7.18 16.57
N GLY A 91 2.42 7.77 17.74
CA GLY A 91 1.38 8.18 18.69
C GLY A 91 0.73 9.51 18.30
N GLN A 92 0.15 10.18 19.28
CA GLN A 92 -0.46 11.49 19.08
C GLN A 92 0.56 12.53 18.62
N SER A 93 0.13 13.44 17.76
CA SER A 93 0.92 14.59 17.35
C SER A 93 0.94 15.71 18.39
N SER A 94 2.11 16.29 18.68
CA SER A 94 2.28 17.42 19.61
C SER A 94 1.84 18.76 19.04
N ASN A 95 1.87 18.91 17.71
CA ASN A 95 1.47 20.14 17.02
C ASN A 95 0.03 20.09 16.49
N GLY A 96 -0.69 18.98 16.69
CA GLY A 96 -2.07 18.79 16.23
C GLY A 96 -2.20 18.42 14.74
N ASP A 97 -1.11 18.41 13.97
CA ASP A 97 -1.13 17.93 12.59
C ASP A 97 -1.26 16.41 12.57
N GLN A 98 -2.01 15.87 11.60
CA GLN A 98 -2.28 14.44 11.45
C GLN A 98 -1.78 13.88 10.10
N GLY A 99 -0.81 14.55 9.48
CA GLY A 99 -0.23 14.18 8.19
C GLY A 99 1.29 14.21 8.22
N GLU A 100 1.92 14.41 7.07
CA GLU A 100 3.39 14.41 6.94
C GLU A 100 4.11 15.53 7.73
N ARG A 101 3.38 16.52 8.24
CA ARG A 101 3.89 17.61 9.10
C ARG A 101 3.71 17.35 10.60
N ALA A 102 3.12 16.22 10.96
CA ALA A 102 2.90 15.84 12.35
C ALA A 102 4.22 15.69 13.11
N GLU A 103 4.25 16.23 14.32
CA GLU A 103 5.34 16.03 15.26
C GLU A 103 4.92 14.94 16.25
N TRP A 104 5.36 13.72 16.00
CA TRP A 104 4.91 12.58 16.80
C TRP A 104 5.50 12.58 18.21
N THR A 105 4.65 12.54 19.23
CA THR A 105 5.08 12.54 20.64
C THR A 105 5.84 11.27 21.04
N GLN A 106 5.57 10.16 20.35
CA GLN A 106 6.16 8.86 20.61
C GLN A 106 6.10 7.99 19.36
N SER A 107 7.05 7.07 19.22
CA SER A 107 7.05 6.04 18.18
C SER A 107 7.51 4.70 18.73
N VAL A 108 6.91 3.62 18.26
CA VAL A 108 7.34 2.24 18.52
C VAL A 108 7.62 1.58 17.19
N THR A 109 8.79 0.96 17.04
CA THR A 109 9.19 0.31 15.80
C THR A 109 9.55 -1.15 16.04
N LEU A 110 9.11 -1.99 15.12
CA LEU A 110 9.53 -3.38 14.94
C LEU A 110 10.27 -3.44 13.62
N ARG A 111 11.60 -3.56 13.67
CA ARG A 111 12.48 -3.63 12.51
C ARG A 111 13.30 -4.91 12.58
N PHE A 112 13.30 -5.64 11.48
CA PHE A 112 14.13 -6.81 11.25
C PHE A 112 14.91 -6.62 9.96
N PHE A 113 16.23 -6.54 10.07
CA PHE A 113 17.16 -6.45 8.95
C PHE A 113 18.02 -7.71 8.91
N MET A 114 17.80 -8.54 7.89
CA MET A 114 18.23 -9.94 7.86
C MET A 114 18.73 -10.39 6.50
N ASP A 115 19.47 -11.49 6.43
CA ASP A 115 19.88 -12.11 5.16
C ASP A 115 18.70 -12.90 4.54
N GLU A 116 18.63 -12.92 3.21
CA GLU A 116 17.69 -13.73 2.42
C GLU A 116 17.99 -15.23 2.62
N GLY A 117 17.33 -15.82 3.63
CA GLY A 117 17.56 -17.19 4.09
C GLY A 117 17.96 -17.31 5.56
N THR A 118 17.83 -16.25 6.35
CA THR A 118 18.08 -16.26 7.79
C THR A 118 17.38 -17.42 8.52
N MET A 119 18.10 -18.01 9.47
CA MET A 119 17.56 -18.99 10.41
C MET A 119 17.03 -18.33 11.69
N TYR A 120 17.07 -17.00 11.78
CA TYR A 120 16.51 -16.26 12.89
C TYR A 120 15.01 -16.58 13.05
N ARG A 121 14.59 -16.77 14.31
CA ARG A 121 13.19 -17.07 14.66
C ARG A 121 12.78 -16.13 15.78
N ASN A 122 11.78 -15.31 15.49
CA ASN A 122 11.13 -14.44 16.46
C ASN A 122 9.64 -14.38 16.14
N GLN A 123 8.78 -14.49 17.16
CA GLN A 123 7.33 -14.42 16.95
C GLN A 123 6.90 -13.07 16.35
N LEU A 124 7.58 -11.98 16.73
CA LEU A 124 7.30 -10.64 16.20
C LEU A 124 7.71 -10.49 14.73
N LEU A 125 8.63 -11.29 14.22
CA LEU A 125 8.94 -11.31 12.78
C LEU A 125 7.73 -11.83 11.99
N GLY A 126 7.15 -12.95 12.41
CA GLY A 126 5.95 -13.50 11.78
C GLY A 126 4.75 -12.57 11.89
N PHE A 127 4.64 -11.83 12.99
CA PHE A 127 3.65 -10.76 13.14
C PHE A 127 3.86 -9.63 12.13
N VAL A 128 5.09 -9.11 12.00
CA VAL A 128 5.39 -8.00 11.08
C VAL A 128 5.10 -8.37 9.63
N ASP A 129 5.53 -9.56 9.20
CA ASP A 129 5.25 -10.08 7.85
C ASP A 129 3.74 -10.27 7.64
N GLY A 130 3.05 -10.93 8.58
CA GLY A 130 1.61 -11.12 8.53
C GLY A 130 0.82 -9.80 8.46
N LEU A 131 1.20 -8.81 9.27
CA LEU A 131 0.57 -7.49 9.26
C LEU A 131 0.79 -6.76 7.92
N ALA A 132 1.98 -6.88 7.32
CA ALA A 132 2.25 -6.31 6.01
C ALA A 132 1.37 -6.93 4.92
N ILE A 133 1.23 -8.26 4.92
CA ILE A 133 0.34 -8.97 3.99
C ILE A 133 -1.13 -8.58 4.19
N GLU A 134 -1.59 -8.48 5.43
CA GLU A 134 -2.96 -8.07 5.75
C GLU A 134 -3.25 -6.63 5.31
N ALA A 135 -2.35 -5.69 5.63
CA ALA A 135 -2.50 -4.29 5.27
C ALA A 135 -2.43 -4.07 3.75
N MET A 136 -1.59 -4.84 3.05
CA MET A 136 -1.56 -4.90 1.60
C MET A 136 -2.91 -5.34 1.03
N LYS A 137 -3.41 -6.51 1.45
CA LYS A 137 -4.72 -7.03 1.00
C LYS A 137 -5.86 -6.07 1.27
N LEU A 138 -5.86 -5.43 2.44
CA LEU A 138 -6.86 -4.46 2.85
C LEU A 138 -6.89 -3.26 1.89
N THR A 139 -5.74 -2.88 1.32
CA THR A 139 -5.57 -1.69 0.48
C THR A 139 -5.51 -1.99 -1.02
N ASP A 140 -5.57 -3.26 -1.45
CA ASP A 140 -5.36 -3.65 -2.85
C ASP A 140 -6.40 -3.08 -3.82
N SER A 141 -7.69 -3.08 -3.46
CA SER A 141 -8.74 -2.52 -4.33
C SER A 141 -8.55 -1.00 -4.55
N TRP A 142 -8.18 -0.28 -3.49
CA TRP A 142 -7.87 1.15 -3.58
C TRP A 142 -6.57 1.39 -4.37
N TYR A 143 -5.55 0.58 -4.14
CA TYR A 143 -4.27 0.70 -4.85
C TYR A 143 -4.42 0.37 -6.34
N PHE A 144 -5.29 -0.58 -6.70
CA PHE A 144 -5.68 -0.85 -8.09
C PHE A 144 -6.27 0.41 -8.75
N ASP A 145 -7.18 1.13 -8.07
CA ASP A 145 -7.74 2.36 -8.61
C ASP A 145 -6.67 3.45 -8.81
N LEU A 146 -5.68 3.54 -7.91
CA LEU A 146 -4.53 4.43 -8.09
C LEU A 146 -3.69 4.07 -9.31
N VAL A 147 -3.45 2.77 -9.52
CA VAL A 147 -2.71 2.28 -10.69
C VAL A 147 -3.43 2.65 -11.98
N MET A 148 -4.77 2.47 -12.03
CA MET A 148 -5.56 2.92 -13.17
C MET A 148 -5.47 4.44 -13.36
N LEU A 149 -5.57 5.23 -12.29
CA LEU A 149 -5.42 6.67 -12.40
C LEU A 149 -4.04 7.09 -12.92
N ALA A 150 -2.96 6.44 -12.46
CA ALA A 150 -1.60 6.74 -12.87
C ALA A 150 -1.31 6.37 -14.33
N LEU A 151 -1.79 5.22 -14.79
CA LEU A 151 -1.54 4.71 -16.14
C LEU A 151 -2.46 5.36 -17.19
N GLU A 152 -3.72 5.60 -16.83
CA GLU A 152 -4.78 5.90 -17.80
C GLU A 152 -5.34 7.32 -17.67
N GLY A 153 -4.99 8.03 -16.60
CA GLY A 153 -5.58 9.32 -16.25
C GLY A 153 -7.06 9.24 -15.88
N LYS A 154 -7.62 8.04 -15.70
CA LYS A 154 -9.04 7.82 -15.43
C LYS A 154 -9.28 7.59 -13.94
N ARG A 155 -10.09 8.45 -13.33
CA ARG A 155 -10.41 8.42 -11.89
C ARG A 155 -11.58 7.48 -11.62
N SER A 156 -11.35 6.49 -10.77
CA SER A 156 -12.40 5.63 -10.21
C SER A 156 -13.37 6.43 -9.33
N SER A 157 -14.67 6.10 -9.39
CA SER A 157 -15.75 6.74 -8.64
C SER A 157 -15.65 6.56 -7.12
N VAL A 158 -14.82 5.62 -6.65
CA VAL A 158 -14.58 5.37 -5.23
C VAL A 158 -13.28 5.97 -4.70
N LEU A 159 -12.44 6.54 -5.57
CA LEU A 159 -11.25 7.26 -5.13
C LEU A 159 -11.67 8.61 -4.52
N PRO A 160 -11.15 8.99 -3.34
CA PRO A 160 -11.37 10.32 -2.80
C PRO A 160 -10.95 11.41 -3.79
N GLU A 161 -11.68 12.52 -3.79
CA GLU A 161 -11.41 13.67 -4.67
C GLU A 161 -9.96 14.16 -4.54
N HIS A 162 -9.48 14.27 -3.29
CA HIS A 162 -8.11 14.65 -2.95
C HIS A 162 -7.16 13.46 -2.99
N THR A 163 -7.08 12.82 -4.15
CA THR A 163 -6.13 11.73 -4.44
C THR A 163 -5.09 12.17 -5.44
N ILE A 164 -3.82 11.99 -5.07
CA ILE A 164 -2.63 12.31 -5.86
C ILE A 164 -1.91 11.00 -6.18
N VAL A 165 -1.44 10.85 -7.42
CA VAL A 165 -0.64 9.71 -7.86
C VAL A 165 0.70 10.19 -8.42
N SER A 166 1.71 9.34 -8.37
CA SER A 166 2.96 9.52 -9.08
C SER A 166 2.70 9.66 -10.58
N ASN A 167 3.37 10.61 -11.22
CA ASN A 167 3.37 10.73 -12.66
C ASN A 167 4.60 10.03 -13.26
N PHE A 168 4.44 9.45 -14.45
CA PHE A 168 5.55 8.88 -15.20
C PHE A 168 6.22 9.94 -16.06
N LYS A 169 7.53 9.79 -16.31
CA LYS A 169 8.25 10.74 -17.17
C LYS A 169 8.03 10.44 -18.65
N ASN A 170 7.77 9.18 -19.00
CA ASN A 170 7.59 8.69 -20.36
C ASN A 170 6.78 7.38 -20.38
N GLU A 171 6.45 6.93 -21.59
CA GLU A 171 5.66 5.71 -21.83
C GLU A 171 6.40 4.44 -21.39
N ASP A 172 7.73 4.36 -21.55
CA ASP A 172 8.52 3.20 -21.13
C ASP A 172 8.44 2.97 -19.61
N GLU A 173 8.48 4.04 -18.81
CA GLU A 173 8.30 3.96 -17.35
C GLU A 173 6.89 3.50 -16.96
N ALA A 174 5.88 3.96 -17.68
CA ALA A 174 4.49 3.56 -17.46
C ALA A 174 4.28 2.08 -17.79
N GLU A 175 4.80 1.61 -18.94
CA GLU A 175 4.72 0.20 -19.35
C GLU A 175 5.47 -0.71 -18.37
N ALA A 176 6.68 -0.35 -17.95
CA ALA A 176 7.42 -1.13 -16.96
C ALA A 176 6.66 -1.24 -15.62
N ALA A 177 6.02 -0.15 -15.18
CA ALA A 177 5.21 -0.14 -13.97
C ALA A 177 3.93 -0.97 -14.12
N PHE A 178 3.28 -0.91 -15.28
CA PHE A 178 2.14 -1.77 -15.64
C PHE A 178 2.54 -3.24 -15.53
N GLN A 179 3.60 -3.66 -16.22
CA GLN A 179 4.07 -5.05 -16.21
C GLN A 179 4.42 -5.53 -14.79
N ALA A 180 5.15 -4.71 -14.02
CA ALA A 180 5.51 -5.06 -12.65
C ALA A 180 4.26 -5.24 -11.76
N TYR A 181 3.28 -4.33 -11.86
CA TYR A 181 2.06 -4.42 -11.05
C TYR A 181 1.25 -5.67 -11.39
N PHE A 182 1.01 -5.91 -12.67
CA PHE A 182 0.11 -6.99 -13.10
C PHE A 182 0.72 -8.40 -12.97
N GLN A 183 2.04 -8.51 -12.90
CA GLN A 183 2.71 -9.75 -12.49
C GLN A 183 2.52 -10.06 -11.00
N GLN A 184 2.29 -9.05 -10.16
CA GLN A 184 2.23 -9.19 -8.70
C GLN A 184 0.80 -9.22 -8.14
N VAL A 185 -0.15 -8.58 -8.82
CA VAL A 185 -1.53 -8.52 -8.33
C VAL A 185 -2.19 -9.90 -8.37
N ASN A 186 -2.96 -10.20 -7.32
CA ASN A 186 -3.74 -11.44 -7.29
C ASN A 186 -4.91 -11.36 -8.29
N LYS A 187 -4.73 -11.96 -9.47
CA LYS A 187 -5.71 -11.98 -10.56
C LYS A 187 -7.11 -12.42 -10.11
N LYS A 188 -7.22 -13.30 -9.12
CA LYS A 188 -8.52 -13.80 -8.61
C LYS A 188 -9.36 -12.72 -7.91
N GLN A 189 -8.74 -11.64 -7.43
CA GLN A 189 -9.43 -10.55 -6.73
C GLN A 189 -9.83 -9.39 -7.66
N LEU A 190 -9.22 -9.31 -8.85
CA LEU A 190 -9.44 -8.21 -9.79
C LEU A 190 -10.91 -8.00 -10.19
N PRO A 191 -11.74 -9.04 -10.42
CA PRO A 191 -13.16 -8.83 -10.72
C PRO A 191 -13.91 -8.05 -9.64
N GLU A 192 -13.60 -8.32 -8.36
CA GLU A 192 -14.20 -7.58 -7.24
C GLU A 192 -13.62 -6.16 -7.13
N PHE A 193 -12.40 -5.92 -7.63
CA PHE A 193 -11.83 -4.57 -7.64
C PHE A 193 -12.48 -3.66 -8.65
N VAL A 194 -13.12 -4.16 -9.70
CA VAL A 194 -13.78 -3.32 -10.73
C VAL A 194 -15.29 -3.26 -10.59
N LYS A 195 -15.85 -4.14 -9.76
CA LYS A 195 -17.28 -4.29 -9.55
C LYS A 195 -17.91 -2.97 -9.09
N ASP A 196 -18.99 -2.58 -9.76
CA ASP A 196 -19.79 -1.38 -9.47
C ASP A 196 -19.02 -0.05 -9.52
N LYS A 197 -17.81 -0.02 -10.12
CA LYS A 197 -17.03 1.21 -10.30
C LYS A 197 -17.25 1.83 -11.67
N VAL A 198 -17.26 3.15 -11.70
CA VAL A 198 -17.23 3.97 -12.92
C VAL A 198 -15.93 4.76 -12.93
N PHE A 199 -15.27 4.80 -14.08
CA PHE A 199 -14.03 5.54 -14.26
C PHE A 199 -14.28 6.76 -15.11
N THR A 200 -13.81 7.93 -14.68
CA THR A 200 -14.03 9.21 -15.35
C THR A 200 -12.71 9.74 -15.88
N ASP A 201 -12.65 10.10 -17.15
CA ASP A 201 -11.45 10.73 -17.75
C ASP A 201 -11.35 12.23 -17.42
N PRO A 202 -10.25 12.92 -17.80
CA PRO A 202 -10.10 14.36 -17.58
C PRO A 202 -11.16 15.23 -18.29
N GLN A 203 -11.85 14.70 -19.30
CA GLN A 203 -12.91 15.36 -20.05
C GLN A 203 -14.30 15.15 -19.43
N GLY A 204 -14.40 14.33 -18.38
CA GLY A 204 -15.65 14.02 -17.69
C GLY A 204 -16.44 12.86 -18.32
N LEU A 205 -15.88 12.15 -19.31
CA LEU A 205 -16.51 10.97 -19.89
C LEU A 205 -16.38 9.77 -18.95
N GLN A 206 -17.45 9.00 -18.85
CA GLN A 206 -17.55 7.87 -17.94
C GLN A 206 -17.38 6.54 -18.66
N TYR A 207 -16.69 5.63 -18.00
CA TYR A 207 -16.31 4.33 -18.53
C TYR A 207 -16.53 3.21 -17.51
N LYS A 208 -16.80 2.02 -18.01
CA LYS A 208 -16.67 0.76 -17.27
C LYS A 208 -15.36 0.11 -17.65
N LEU A 209 -14.66 -0.43 -16.66
CA LEU A 209 -13.44 -1.19 -16.88
C LEU A 209 -13.80 -2.67 -17.06
N LEU A 210 -13.50 -3.21 -18.24
CA LEU A 210 -13.61 -4.63 -18.52
C LEU A 210 -12.24 -5.28 -18.40
N LEU A 211 -12.19 -6.40 -17.69
CA LEU A 211 -10.99 -7.20 -17.52
C LEU A 211 -11.15 -8.49 -18.32
N GLN A 212 -10.14 -8.83 -19.11
CA GLN A 212 -10.03 -10.12 -19.78
C GLN A 212 -8.80 -10.83 -19.22
N MET A 213 -9.03 -11.97 -18.59
CA MET A 213 -8.00 -12.75 -17.90
C MET A 213 -7.92 -14.14 -18.50
N ASP A 214 -6.70 -14.57 -18.80
CA ASP A 214 -6.37 -15.97 -18.95
C ASP A 214 -5.24 -16.36 -17.96
N ASP A 215 -4.84 -17.63 -17.97
CA ASP A 215 -3.84 -18.14 -17.02
C ASP A 215 -2.50 -17.38 -17.11
N GLN A 216 -2.15 -16.85 -18.29
CA GLN A 216 -0.86 -16.22 -18.59
C GLN A 216 -0.93 -14.70 -18.79
N SER A 217 -2.09 -14.16 -19.15
CA SER A 217 -2.26 -12.77 -19.56
C SER A 217 -3.42 -12.09 -18.82
N LEU A 218 -3.34 -10.77 -18.73
CA LEU A 218 -4.43 -9.92 -18.32
C LEU A 218 -4.41 -8.71 -19.24
N THR A 219 -5.54 -8.48 -19.89
CA THR A 219 -5.79 -7.26 -20.66
C THR A 219 -7.01 -6.56 -20.09
N TYR A 220 -7.12 -5.26 -20.36
CA TYR A 220 -8.25 -4.48 -19.92
C TYR A 220 -8.66 -3.47 -20.99
N THR A 221 -9.94 -3.11 -20.98
CA THR A 221 -10.49 -2.08 -21.87
C THR A 221 -11.45 -1.19 -21.10
N PHE A 222 -11.48 0.10 -21.46
CA PHE A 222 -12.48 1.04 -21.00
C PHE A 222 -13.58 1.16 -22.04
N GLU A 223 -14.80 0.76 -21.68
CA GLU A 223 -15.97 0.94 -22.52
C GLU A 223 -16.82 2.11 -22.00
N PRO A 224 -17.37 2.97 -22.88
CA PRO A 224 -18.27 4.03 -22.44
C PRO A 224 -19.38 3.48 -21.54
N ALA A 225 -19.52 4.03 -20.34
CA ALA A 225 -20.67 3.77 -19.51
C ALA A 225 -21.83 4.50 -20.20
N GLY A 226 -22.68 3.76 -20.92
CA GLY A 226 -23.82 4.33 -21.64
C GLY A 226 -24.57 5.33 -20.75
N VAL A 227 -24.81 6.53 -21.29
CA VAL A 227 -25.56 7.58 -20.60
C VAL A 227 -26.93 7.00 -20.26
N VAL A 228 -27.19 6.76 -18.98
CA VAL A 228 -28.53 6.42 -18.49
C VAL A 228 -29.39 7.66 -18.51
#